data_AF-R4RZZ5-F1
#
_entry.id   AF-R4RZZ5-F1
#
_cell.length_a   1.000
_cell.length_b   1.000
_cell.length_c   1.000
_cell.angle_alpha   90.00
_cell.angle_beta   90.00
_cell.angle_gamma   90.00
#
_symmetry.space_group_name_H-M   'P 1'
#
loop_
_entity.id
_entity.type
_entity.pdbx_description
1 polymer ?
#
loop_
_entity_poly.entity_id
_entity_poly.type
_entity_poly.pdbx_seq_one_letter_code
_entity_poly.pdbx_strand_id
1 'polypeptide(L)'
;MLLIIIFNFAPPINANSSFFNSQNKTKIKLADYETLKQEWLATQPKMKRYDIPVLSKENIPEILKYFNIKTTFNIGTYNYGLVKKPTYNPYAKNFLIWELKNPPAGLICAFFKARQNPFKEKYPQDDDEYTLDDLLKYEIAIEEAFVFWDANKQPTQTNVNITFVKLDIFASDNKEKAINKYLIKNKIIKEPKLIKLGCYNATPTTGLVVPLPLGEFNGIEIAAIYFDDGVRLLPEHQKTRSLKRGIEWREEMIKQYQTGLNQTEDERIKKALPKAIESLQEEIKELYQEIINHQTYTIEDLLKLSDGAKNIYLFSFNTEKRIKEIKLPDAIDPYQAIRDWKRENNLYTFPPLVQEDDYEERSENRDAYIEITSPAYKKISILFPIKIVKHAFETTDCCYCLVCKNDTLQIELAKQYRDAYVLWMKRCYIKPGISYSAQEIRAHFGRSSREIYNQEGKKCLYRYVTNPFIDDWYVDWIECSGSNNTFSNFYDTTPPPKKPQELNIN
;
A
#
# COMPACT_ATOMS: atom_id res chain seq x y z
N MET A 1 47.48 -79.03 42.67
CA MET A 1 46.55 -78.72 43.79
C MET A 1 47.14 -77.54 44.52
N LEU A 2 46.56 -76.35 44.34
CA LEU A 2 47.18 -75.07 44.67
C LEU A 2 46.96 -74.68 46.13
N LEU A 3 48.01 -74.22 46.80
CA LEU A 3 47.99 -73.61 48.13
C LEU A 3 49.05 -72.50 48.10
N ILE A 4 48.64 -71.23 48.07
CA ILE A 4 49.47 -70.04 48.43
C ILE A 4 48.55 -68.97 49.04
N ILE A 5 49.01 -68.43 50.16
CA ILE A 5 48.43 -67.42 51.07
C ILE A 5 48.90 -66.01 50.64
N ILE A 6 48.36 -64.95 51.30
CA ILE A 6 48.91 -63.59 51.58
C ILE A 6 48.34 -62.49 50.67
N PHE A 7 47.89 -61.31 51.12
CA PHE A 7 47.46 -60.68 52.38
C PHE A 7 46.77 -59.33 51.97
N ASN A 8 45.92 -58.80 52.86
CA ASN A 8 45.55 -57.39 53.11
C ASN A 8 45.31 -56.40 51.94
N PHE A 9 44.21 -55.66 52.02
CA PHE A 9 44.15 -54.24 52.40
C PHE A 9 42.80 -53.64 51.94
N ALA A 10 41.91 -53.35 52.89
CA ALA A 10 40.91 -52.29 52.70
C ALA A 10 41.02 -51.36 53.91
N PRO A 11 41.24 -50.05 53.70
CA PRO A 11 41.63 -49.12 54.75
C PRO A 11 40.49 -48.87 55.75
N PRO A 12 40.82 -48.50 57.00
CA PRO A 12 39.84 -47.97 57.93
C PRO A 12 39.24 -46.69 57.36
N ILE A 13 37.91 -46.57 57.40
CA ILE A 13 37.21 -45.32 57.10
C ILE A 13 37.65 -44.31 58.17
N ASN A 14 38.61 -43.46 57.80
CA ASN A 14 38.94 -42.27 58.56
C ASN A 14 37.70 -41.38 58.60
N ALA A 15 37.23 -41.10 59.81
CA ALA A 15 36.28 -40.04 60.07
C ALA A 15 36.97 -38.69 59.76
N ASN A 16 36.94 -38.30 58.49
CA ASN A 16 37.22 -36.92 58.10
C ASN A 16 36.09 -36.05 58.63
N SER A 17 36.39 -35.41 59.76
CA SER A 17 35.74 -34.23 60.27
C SER A 17 35.62 -33.18 59.16
N SER A 18 34.39 -32.94 58.69
CA SER A 18 33.88 -31.62 58.22
C SER A 18 32.62 -31.69 57.36
N PHE A 19 32.08 -32.87 57.00
CA PHE A 19 30.91 -32.92 56.11
C PHE A 19 29.55 -32.59 56.75
N PHE A 20 29.47 -32.41 58.08
CA PHE A 20 28.20 -32.11 58.77
C PHE A 20 28.04 -30.67 59.28
N ASN A 21 28.95 -29.74 58.95
CA ASN A 21 28.88 -28.35 59.41
C ASN A 21 28.74 -27.32 58.28
N SER A 22 27.86 -27.59 57.32
CA SER A 22 27.08 -26.50 56.73
C SER A 22 25.67 -26.54 57.30
N GLN A 23 25.50 -26.03 58.52
CA GLN A 23 24.18 -25.57 58.94
C GLN A 23 23.83 -24.38 58.06
N ASN A 24 23.20 -24.64 56.91
CA ASN A 24 22.37 -23.63 56.30
C ASN A 24 21.36 -23.23 57.37
N LYS A 25 21.53 -22.04 57.96
CA LYS A 25 20.53 -21.39 58.82
C LYS A 25 19.31 -21.07 57.96
N THR A 26 18.61 -22.08 57.49
CA THR A 26 17.22 -21.93 57.07
C THR A 26 16.47 -21.61 58.35
N LYS A 27 16.05 -20.36 58.49
CA LYS A 27 15.08 -19.99 59.52
C LYS A 27 13.85 -20.86 59.27
N ILE A 28 13.67 -21.90 60.08
CA ILE A 28 12.42 -22.64 60.12
C ILE A 28 11.38 -21.65 60.65
N LYS A 29 10.59 -21.09 59.74
CA LYS A 29 9.51 -20.18 60.07
C LYS A 29 8.34 -21.06 60.50
N LEU A 30 8.11 -21.15 61.81
CA LEU A 30 6.88 -21.70 62.36
C LEU A 30 5.78 -20.68 62.07
N ALA A 31 5.20 -20.76 60.88
CA ALA A 31 4.04 -19.97 60.50
C ALA A 31 2.81 -20.87 60.57
N ASP A 32 1.69 -20.32 61.05
CA ASP A 32 0.41 -21.00 60.99
C ASP A 32 -0.02 -21.18 59.53
N TYR A 33 -0.95 -22.11 59.33
CA TYR A 33 -1.40 -22.52 57.99
C TYR A 33 -1.97 -21.37 57.17
N GLU A 34 -2.65 -20.41 57.80
CA GLU A 34 -3.22 -19.24 57.10
C GLU A 34 -2.15 -18.23 56.70
N THR A 35 -1.17 -17.97 57.58
CA THR A 35 -0.02 -17.13 57.22
C THR A 35 0.74 -17.72 56.03
N LEU A 36 0.96 -19.04 55.99
CA LEU A 36 1.63 -19.70 54.85
C LEU A 36 0.83 -19.59 53.55
N LYS A 37 -0.50 -19.70 53.61
CA LYS A 37 -1.37 -19.50 52.44
C LYS A 37 -1.26 -18.09 51.88
N GLN A 38 -1.35 -17.08 52.74
CA GLN A 38 -1.29 -15.68 52.32
C GLN A 38 0.09 -15.32 51.76
N GLU A 39 1.17 -15.79 52.41
CA GLU A 39 2.53 -15.61 51.91
C GLU A 39 2.72 -16.29 50.54
N TRP A 40 2.22 -17.51 50.37
CA TRP A 40 2.28 -18.18 49.08
C TRP A 40 1.46 -17.44 48.03
N LEU A 41 0.21 -17.09 48.31
CA LEU A 41 -0.68 -16.39 47.37
C LEU A 41 -0.08 -15.05 46.93
N ALA A 42 0.58 -14.32 47.84
CA ALA A 42 1.27 -13.07 47.53
C ALA A 42 2.45 -13.24 46.54
N THR A 43 3.02 -14.44 46.44
CA THR A 43 4.06 -14.75 45.42
C THR A 43 3.47 -15.16 44.07
N GLN A 44 2.17 -15.45 44.00
CA GLN A 44 1.53 -15.90 42.78
C GLN A 44 0.95 -14.74 41.97
N PRO A 45 0.74 -14.90 40.65
CA PRO A 45 -0.04 -13.95 39.87
C PRO A 45 -1.45 -13.82 40.45
N LYS A 46 -1.94 -12.58 40.57
CA LYS A 46 -3.34 -12.31 40.95
C LYS A 46 -4.31 -13.06 40.04
N MET A 47 -5.42 -13.52 40.61
CA MET A 47 -6.51 -14.13 39.83
C MET A 47 -6.97 -13.16 38.75
N LYS A 48 -7.10 -13.64 37.51
CA LYS A 48 -7.69 -12.86 36.42
C LYS A 48 -9.17 -13.15 36.31
N ARG A 49 -9.98 -12.12 36.20
CA ARG A 49 -11.41 -12.23 35.92
C ARG A 49 -11.69 -11.67 34.53
N TYR A 50 -12.39 -12.44 33.71
CA TYR A 50 -12.88 -12.05 32.40
C TYR A 50 -14.39 -12.04 32.46
N ASP A 51 -15.00 -10.86 32.35
CA ASP A 51 -16.42 -10.72 32.11
C ASP A 51 -16.63 -10.68 30.59
N ILE A 52 -17.35 -11.69 30.08
CA ILE A 52 -17.46 -11.96 28.65
C ILE A 52 -18.93 -11.91 28.23
N PRO A 53 -19.35 -10.88 27.49
CA PRO A 53 -20.70 -10.80 26.94
C PRO A 53 -20.80 -11.78 25.76
N VAL A 54 -21.93 -12.48 25.67
CA VAL A 54 -22.22 -13.39 24.55
C VAL A 54 -23.64 -13.17 24.04
N LEU A 55 -23.81 -13.23 22.71
CA LEU A 55 -25.13 -13.15 22.06
C LEU A 55 -25.92 -14.46 22.18
N SER A 56 -25.22 -15.59 22.38
CA SER A 56 -25.82 -16.90 22.57
C SER A 56 -24.90 -17.79 23.40
N LYS A 57 -25.52 -18.57 24.29
CA LYS A 57 -24.84 -19.44 25.26
C LYS A 57 -24.12 -20.62 24.59
N GLU A 58 -24.59 -21.02 23.42
CA GLU A 58 -24.03 -22.10 22.59
C GLU A 58 -22.58 -21.81 22.14
N ASN A 59 -22.14 -20.54 22.22
CA ASN A 59 -20.81 -20.10 21.76
C ASN A 59 -19.74 -20.16 22.85
N ILE A 60 -20.14 -20.30 24.12
CA ILE A 60 -19.24 -20.37 25.28
C ILE A 60 -18.15 -21.44 25.13
N PRO A 61 -18.43 -22.69 24.66
CA PRO A 61 -17.38 -23.67 24.40
C PRO A 61 -16.29 -23.17 23.44
N GLU A 62 -16.67 -22.40 22.42
CA GLU A 62 -15.73 -21.92 21.40
C GLU A 62 -14.90 -20.77 21.93
N ILE A 63 -15.51 -19.86 22.68
CA ILE A 63 -14.79 -18.81 23.40
C ILE A 63 -13.74 -19.41 24.33
N LEU A 64 -14.11 -20.42 25.13
CA LEU A 64 -13.19 -21.09 26.04
C LEU A 64 -12.04 -21.83 25.32
N LYS A 65 -12.27 -22.36 24.11
CA LYS A 65 -11.19 -22.94 23.29
C LYS A 65 -10.10 -21.92 22.95
N TYR A 66 -10.42 -20.64 22.77
CA TYR A 66 -9.40 -19.59 22.57
C TYR A 66 -8.47 -19.43 23.77
N PHE A 67 -8.96 -19.73 24.96
CA PHE A 67 -8.15 -19.75 26.20
C PHE A 67 -7.49 -21.12 26.44
N ASN A 68 -7.42 -21.99 25.42
CA ASN A 68 -6.94 -23.36 25.51
C ASN A 68 -7.72 -24.24 26.52
N ILE A 69 -8.99 -23.90 26.77
CA ILE A 69 -9.87 -24.66 27.66
C ILE A 69 -10.78 -25.54 26.80
N LYS A 70 -10.50 -26.85 26.79
CA LYS A 70 -11.35 -27.85 26.14
C LYS A 70 -12.48 -28.25 27.07
N THR A 71 -13.71 -27.93 26.67
CA THR A 71 -14.92 -28.21 27.45
C THR A 71 -15.63 -29.45 26.94
N THR A 72 -16.37 -30.12 27.83
CA THR A 72 -17.15 -31.33 27.53
C THR A 72 -18.66 -31.09 27.65
N PHE A 73 -19.10 -29.84 27.44
CA PHE A 73 -20.49 -29.42 27.62
C PHE A 73 -21.48 -30.13 26.68
N ASN A 74 -20.99 -30.70 25.57
CA ASN A 74 -21.79 -31.43 24.57
C ASN A 74 -21.25 -32.86 24.40
N ILE A 75 -21.74 -33.81 25.19
CA ILE A 75 -21.56 -35.25 24.93
C ILE A 75 -22.95 -35.89 24.81
N GLY A 76 -23.41 -36.08 23.56
CA GLY A 76 -24.63 -36.84 23.25
C GLY A 76 -25.96 -36.17 23.65
N THR A 77 -26.94 -36.96 24.10
CA THR A 77 -28.31 -36.55 24.46
C THR A 77 -28.44 -35.84 25.82
N TYR A 78 -27.35 -35.69 26.56
CA TYR A 78 -27.34 -34.98 27.84
C TYR A 78 -26.60 -33.65 27.69
N ASN A 79 -27.36 -32.55 27.67
CA ASN A 79 -26.81 -31.19 27.81
C ASN A 79 -26.35 -30.99 29.26
N TYR A 80 -25.15 -31.47 29.58
CA TYR A 80 -24.47 -31.14 30.84
C TYR A 80 -23.94 -29.71 30.73
N GLY A 81 -24.75 -28.74 31.15
CA GLY A 81 -24.36 -27.34 31.26
C GLY A 81 -25.18 -26.43 30.36
N LEU A 82 -25.49 -25.24 30.89
CA LEU A 82 -26.42 -24.24 30.36
C LEU A 82 -27.91 -24.57 30.57
N VAL A 83 -28.20 -25.09 31.78
CA VAL A 83 -29.52 -25.34 32.38
C VAL A 83 -30.33 -24.02 32.48
N LYS A 84 -31.60 -24.07 32.93
CA LYS A 84 -32.44 -22.86 33.13
C LYS A 84 -31.80 -21.82 34.06
N LYS A 85 -30.94 -22.24 34.98
CA LYS A 85 -30.24 -21.39 35.93
C LYS A 85 -28.74 -21.27 35.60
N PRO A 86 -28.11 -20.15 35.98
CA PRO A 86 -26.67 -19.97 35.86
C PRO A 86 -25.84 -20.97 36.66
N THR A 87 -24.85 -21.58 36.00
CA THR A 87 -24.05 -22.67 36.56
C THR A 87 -22.55 -22.39 36.61
N TYR A 88 -21.80 -23.19 37.37
CA TYR A 88 -20.34 -23.20 37.37
C TYR A 88 -19.73 -24.61 37.31
N ASN A 89 -18.42 -24.69 37.03
CA ASN A 89 -17.71 -25.95 36.89
C ASN A 89 -17.18 -26.46 38.23
N PRO A 90 -17.10 -27.79 38.43
CA PRO A 90 -16.37 -28.37 39.56
C PRO A 90 -14.86 -28.10 39.48
N TYR A 91 -14.17 -28.13 40.63
CA TYR A 91 -12.73 -27.93 40.73
C TYR A 91 -11.95 -28.87 39.80
N ALA A 92 -11.16 -28.27 38.91
CA ALA A 92 -10.35 -28.95 37.91
C ALA A 92 -11.16 -29.84 36.94
N LYS A 93 -12.44 -29.54 36.72
CA LYS A 93 -13.31 -30.20 35.73
C LYS A 93 -13.71 -29.21 34.63
N ASN A 94 -13.96 -29.76 33.44
CA ASN A 94 -14.21 -29.00 32.22
C ASN A 94 -15.68 -29.06 31.74
N PHE A 95 -16.60 -29.33 32.66
CA PHE A 95 -18.05 -29.33 32.44
C PHE A 95 -18.73 -28.41 33.49
N LEU A 96 -19.91 -27.87 33.16
CA LEU A 96 -20.71 -27.03 34.06
C LEU A 96 -21.85 -27.87 34.65
N ILE A 97 -22.05 -27.84 35.97
CA ILE A 97 -23.10 -28.64 36.61
C ILE A 97 -23.74 -27.96 37.82
N TRP A 98 -22.97 -27.21 38.61
CA TRP A 98 -23.43 -26.66 39.88
C TRP A 98 -24.17 -25.34 39.70
N GLU A 99 -25.36 -25.19 40.29
CA GLU A 99 -26.18 -23.99 40.19
C GLU A 99 -25.72 -22.89 41.16
N LEU A 100 -25.63 -21.65 40.69
CA LEU A 100 -25.26 -20.49 41.51
C LEU A 100 -26.45 -20.01 42.36
N LYS A 101 -26.19 -19.68 43.62
CA LYS A 101 -27.14 -18.99 44.50
C LYS A 101 -27.38 -17.56 44.03
N ASN A 102 -28.66 -17.18 43.92
CA ASN A 102 -29.09 -15.80 43.62
C ASN A 102 -28.27 -15.12 42.51
N PRO A 103 -28.19 -15.72 41.30
CA PRO A 103 -27.30 -15.24 40.28
C PRO A 103 -27.74 -13.85 39.79
N PRO A 104 -26.79 -12.93 39.54
CA PRO A 104 -27.09 -11.62 38.97
C PRO A 104 -27.88 -11.72 37.66
N ALA A 105 -28.71 -10.71 37.38
CA ALA A 105 -29.48 -10.64 36.15
C ALA A 105 -28.56 -10.67 34.92
N GLY A 106 -28.91 -11.50 33.93
CA GLY A 106 -28.12 -11.67 32.71
C GLY A 106 -26.91 -12.59 32.85
N LEU A 107 -26.58 -13.10 34.04
CA LEU A 107 -25.52 -14.11 34.17
C LEU A 107 -25.94 -15.40 33.45
N ILE A 108 -25.03 -16.02 32.69
CA ILE A 108 -25.26 -17.32 32.03
C ILE A 108 -24.53 -18.42 32.77
N CYS A 109 -23.23 -18.28 33.00
CA CYS A 109 -22.43 -19.24 33.75
C CYS A 109 -21.07 -18.65 34.14
N ALA A 110 -20.36 -19.32 35.05
CA ALA A 110 -18.97 -19.03 35.38
C ALA A 110 -18.09 -20.27 35.18
N PHE A 111 -16.93 -20.11 34.53
CA PHE A 111 -15.92 -21.15 34.41
C PHE A 111 -14.66 -20.73 35.17
N PHE A 112 -14.26 -21.52 36.15
CA PHE A 112 -13.07 -21.31 36.96
C PHE A 112 -11.97 -22.28 36.54
N LYS A 113 -10.88 -21.74 36.00
CA LYS A 113 -9.64 -22.46 35.76
C LYS A 113 -8.93 -22.66 37.09
N ALA A 114 -8.72 -23.92 37.46
CA ALA A 114 -8.15 -24.28 38.75
C ALA A 114 -6.68 -23.89 38.86
N ARG A 115 -6.30 -23.28 39.99
CA ARG A 115 -4.91 -23.00 40.38
C ARG A 115 -4.36 -24.18 41.18
N GLN A 116 -3.28 -24.77 40.70
CA GLN A 116 -2.53 -25.75 41.49
C GLN A 116 -1.89 -25.04 42.69
N ASN A 117 -2.19 -25.53 43.89
CA ASN A 117 -1.71 -24.96 45.13
C ASN A 117 -1.20 -26.07 46.08
N PRO A 118 -0.16 -25.81 46.89
CA PRO A 118 0.45 -26.81 47.76
C PRO A 118 -0.46 -27.22 48.93
N PHE A 119 -1.50 -26.44 49.20
CA PHE A 119 -2.44 -26.62 50.29
C PHE A 119 -3.58 -27.59 49.97
N LYS A 120 -3.72 -27.99 48.69
CA LYS A 120 -4.83 -28.81 48.17
C LYS A 120 -6.22 -28.16 48.37
N GLU A 121 -6.23 -26.85 48.54
CA GLU A 121 -7.45 -26.05 48.68
C GLU A 121 -8.23 -26.04 47.37
N LYS A 122 -9.55 -26.12 47.48
CA LYS A 122 -10.49 -26.12 46.36
C LYS A 122 -11.59 -25.11 46.67
N TYR A 123 -12.18 -24.52 45.63
CA TYR A 123 -13.44 -23.81 45.80
C TYR A 123 -14.58 -24.81 46.02
N PRO A 124 -15.62 -24.42 46.78
CA PRO A 124 -16.72 -25.29 47.16
C PRO A 124 -17.67 -25.57 45.99
N GLN A 125 -18.45 -26.64 46.13
CA GLN A 125 -19.30 -27.22 45.07
C GLN A 125 -20.61 -27.69 45.71
N ASP A 126 -21.67 -26.91 45.55
CA ASP A 126 -23.01 -27.29 45.95
C ASP A 126 -24.04 -26.43 45.17
N ASP A 127 -25.22 -26.99 44.93
CA ASP A 127 -26.30 -26.33 44.20
C ASP A 127 -26.97 -25.26 45.07
N ASP A 128 -27.18 -24.06 44.52
CA ASP A 128 -27.89 -22.94 45.17
C ASP A 128 -27.27 -22.49 46.53
N GLU A 129 -26.05 -22.91 46.88
CA GLU A 129 -25.40 -22.54 48.15
C GLU A 129 -24.48 -21.32 48.03
N TYR A 130 -23.70 -21.23 46.93
CA TYR A 130 -22.65 -20.21 46.75
C TYR A 130 -23.04 -19.19 45.69
N THR A 131 -22.86 -17.90 46.01
CA THR A 131 -22.95 -16.82 45.01
C THR A 131 -21.68 -16.75 44.17
N LEU A 132 -21.73 -16.05 43.04
CA LEU A 132 -20.53 -15.78 42.23
C LEU A 132 -19.44 -15.08 43.08
N ASP A 133 -19.83 -14.11 43.91
CA ASP A 133 -18.89 -13.36 44.75
C ASP A 133 -18.28 -14.22 45.87
N ASP A 134 -19.01 -15.24 46.35
CA ASP A 134 -18.46 -16.19 47.32
C ASP A 134 -17.37 -17.06 46.69
N LEU A 135 -17.60 -17.55 45.47
CA LEU A 135 -16.62 -18.37 44.75
C LEU A 135 -15.37 -17.57 44.35
N LEU A 136 -15.54 -16.31 43.94
CA LEU A 136 -14.42 -15.45 43.54
C LEU A 136 -13.45 -15.11 44.69
N LYS A 137 -13.85 -15.29 45.96
CA LYS A 137 -12.96 -15.15 47.12
C LYS A 137 -11.90 -16.25 47.20
N TYR A 138 -12.08 -17.38 46.50
CA TYR A 138 -11.17 -18.51 46.50
C TYR A 138 -9.99 -18.33 45.53
N GLU A 139 -9.31 -17.18 45.55
CA GLU A 139 -8.16 -16.86 44.69
C GLU A 139 -7.00 -17.88 44.80
N ILE A 140 -6.89 -18.53 45.97
CA ILE A 140 -5.92 -19.61 46.20
C ILE A 140 -6.16 -20.84 45.32
N ALA A 141 -7.42 -21.08 44.91
CA ALA A 141 -7.84 -22.23 44.12
C ALA A 141 -8.22 -21.85 42.68
N ILE A 142 -8.32 -20.56 42.36
CA ILE A 142 -8.72 -20.05 41.05
C ILE A 142 -7.57 -19.25 40.41
N GLU A 143 -7.17 -19.67 39.22
CA GLU A 143 -6.17 -18.97 38.42
C GLU A 143 -6.85 -17.89 37.57
N GLU A 144 -7.90 -18.29 36.86
CA GLU A 144 -8.67 -17.45 35.96
C GLU A 144 -10.17 -17.76 36.11
N ALA A 145 -11.00 -16.73 36.15
CA ALA A 145 -12.45 -16.81 36.19
C ALA A 145 -13.02 -16.22 34.90
N PHE A 146 -13.79 -17.02 34.16
CA PHE A 146 -14.48 -16.61 32.94
C PHE A 146 -15.98 -16.55 33.24
N VAL A 147 -16.52 -15.34 33.32
CA VAL A 147 -17.91 -15.08 33.69
C VAL A 147 -18.66 -14.67 32.42
N PHE A 148 -19.66 -15.45 32.03
CA PHE A 148 -20.37 -15.25 30.77
C PHE A 148 -21.72 -14.58 31.01
N TRP A 149 -21.95 -13.49 30.28
CA TRP A 149 -23.14 -12.65 30.40
C TRP A 149 -23.96 -12.67 29.12
N ASP A 150 -25.29 -12.68 29.24
CA ASP A 150 -26.21 -12.48 28.14
C ASP A 150 -26.18 -11.01 27.73
N ALA A 151 -25.55 -10.73 26.58
CA ALA A 151 -25.33 -9.38 26.08
C ALA A 151 -26.65 -8.60 25.85
N ASN A 152 -27.78 -9.30 25.70
CA ASN A 152 -29.10 -8.68 25.51
C ASN A 152 -29.79 -8.34 26.84
N LYS A 153 -29.31 -8.87 27.97
CA LYS A 153 -29.90 -8.69 29.31
C LYS A 153 -29.01 -7.95 30.28
N GLN A 154 -27.71 -7.87 29.99
CA GLN A 154 -26.80 -7.02 30.73
C GLN A 154 -27.19 -5.56 30.50
N PRO A 155 -27.20 -4.68 31.53
CA PRO A 155 -27.21 -3.26 31.26
C PRO A 155 -25.95 -2.95 30.46
N THR A 156 -26.10 -2.55 29.18
CA THR A 156 -25.02 -1.97 28.37
C THR A 156 -24.23 -1.03 29.28
N GLN A 157 -22.92 -1.21 29.40
CA GLN A 157 -22.08 -0.24 30.10
C GLN A 157 -22.42 1.14 29.53
N THR A 158 -23.06 1.98 30.34
CA THR A 158 -23.66 3.25 29.87
C THR A 158 -22.63 4.28 29.40
N ASN A 159 -21.33 3.95 29.44
CA ASN A 159 -20.22 4.89 29.23
C ASN A 159 -19.13 4.35 28.28
N VAL A 160 -19.47 3.49 27.30
CA VAL A 160 -18.49 3.13 26.26
C VAL A 160 -18.35 4.28 25.27
N ASN A 161 -17.14 4.81 25.12
CA ASN A 161 -16.86 5.90 24.18
C ASN A 161 -16.53 5.34 22.79
N ILE A 162 -17.41 5.59 21.83
CA ILE A 162 -17.21 5.19 20.43
C ILE A 162 -16.64 6.38 19.66
N THR A 163 -15.38 6.28 19.26
CA THR A 163 -14.68 7.29 18.48
C THR A 163 -14.56 6.85 17.03
N PHE A 164 -15.17 7.62 16.13
CA PHE A 164 -14.97 7.44 14.70
C PHE A 164 -13.71 8.18 14.24
N VAL A 165 -12.81 7.47 13.57
CA VAL A 165 -11.50 7.99 13.13
C VAL A 165 -11.41 7.89 11.62
N LYS A 166 -11.49 9.04 10.95
CA LYS A 166 -11.23 9.15 9.51
C LYS A 166 -9.78 9.59 9.30
N LEU A 167 -9.00 8.77 8.60
CA LEU A 167 -7.60 9.05 8.29
C LEU A 167 -7.43 9.43 6.82
N ASP A 168 -6.91 10.63 6.58
CA ASP A 168 -6.48 11.07 5.25
C ASP A 168 -5.07 10.52 4.97
N ILE A 169 -4.94 9.69 3.94
CA ILE A 169 -3.67 9.04 3.56
C ILE A 169 -3.54 8.97 2.05
N PHE A 170 -2.32 8.78 1.55
CA PHE A 170 -2.15 8.44 0.14
C PHE A 170 -2.50 6.98 -0.12
N ALA A 171 -3.01 6.66 -1.31
CA ALA A 171 -3.31 5.29 -1.71
C ALA A 171 -2.09 4.33 -1.63
N SER A 172 -0.87 4.88 -1.77
CA SER A 172 0.39 4.15 -1.58
C SER A 172 0.73 3.81 -0.13
N ASP A 173 0.09 4.47 0.83
CA ASP A 173 0.49 4.38 2.23
C ASP A 173 -0.09 3.11 2.88
N ASN A 174 0.69 2.50 3.78
CA ASN A 174 0.24 1.34 4.52
C ASN A 174 -0.82 1.75 5.57
N LYS A 175 -2.07 1.37 5.31
CA LYS A 175 -3.25 1.65 6.14
C LYS A 175 -3.13 1.15 7.58
N GLU A 176 -2.63 -0.07 7.79
CA GLU A 176 -2.47 -0.68 9.13
C GLU A 176 -1.41 0.06 9.97
N LYS A 177 -0.34 0.52 9.32
CA LYS A 177 0.68 1.37 9.94
C LYS A 177 0.13 2.74 10.30
N ALA A 178 -0.75 3.32 9.48
CA ALA A 178 -1.42 4.58 9.77
C ALA A 178 -2.32 4.47 11.02
N ILE A 179 -3.10 3.39 11.13
CA ILE A 179 -3.90 3.09 12.34
C ILE A 179 -3.01 3.00 13.58
N ASN A 180 -1.95 2.19 13.53
CA ASN A 180 -1.01 2.06 14.65
C ASN A 180 -0.38 3.41 15.05
N LYS A 181 0.01 4.23 14.07
CA LYS A 181 0.56 5.57 14.32
C LYS A 181 -0.47 6.48 15.01
N TYR A 182 -1.74 6.43 14.61
CA TYR A 182 -2.83 7.14 15.29
C TYR A 182 -2.98 6.67 16.74
N LEU A 183 -3.05 5.35 16.97
CA LEU A 183 -3.24 4.77 18.30
C LEU A 183 -2.09 5.15 19.25
N ILE A 184 -0.84 5.09 18.78
CA ILE A 184 0.34 5.49 19.56
C ILE A 184 0.37 7.00 19.83
N LYS A 185 0.11 7.82 18.80
CA LYS A 185 0.11 9.29 18.94
C LYS A 185 -0.90 9.77 19.99
N ASN A 186 -2.06 9.12 20.04
CA ASN A 186 -3.12 9.42 21.01
C ASN A 186 -2.95 8.67 22.35
N LYS A 187 -1.81 8.00 22.58
CA LYS A 187 -1.49 7.26 23.81
C LYS A 187 -2.49 6.15 24.16
N ILE A 188 -3.17 5.60 23.15
CA ILE A 188 -4.11 4.49 23.30
C ILE A 188 -3.35 3.18 23.48
N ILE A 189 -2.27 3.01 22.71
CA ILE A 189 -1.33 1.88 22.83
C ILE A 189 0.10 2.42 23.02
N LYS A 190 0.95 1.65 23.69
CA LYS A 190 2.37 2.01 23.90
C LYS A 190 3.28 1.53 22.77
N GLU A 191 2.92 0.43 22.14
CA GLU A 191 3.67 -0.26 21.11
C GLU A 191 2.72 -0.67 19.98
N PRO A 192 3.22 -0.85 18.75
CA PRO A 192 2.38 -1.32 17.64
C PRO A 192 1.70 -2.65 17.97
N LYS A 193 0.41 -2.74 17.64
CA LYS A 193 -0.38 -3.97 17.73
C LYS A 193 -0.64 -4.52 16.33
N LEU A 194 -0.94 -5.82 16.26
CA LEU A 194 -1.43 -6.42 15.02
C LEU A 194 -2.77 -5.78 14.67
N ILE A 195 -2.81 -5.09 13.53
CA ILE A 195 -4.01 -4.52 12.93
C ILE A 195 -4.12 -5.15 11.56
N LYS A 196 -5.32 -5.64 11.22
CA LYS A 196 -5.62 -6.18 9.91
C LYS A 196 -6.84 -5.48 9.35
N LEU A 197 -6.77 -5.03 8.10
CA LEU A 197 -7.94 -4.46 7.43
C LEU A 197 -9.06 -5.50 7.31
N GLY A 198 -10.31 -5.03 7.37
CA GLY A 198 -11.49 -5.88 7.41
C GLY A 198 -11.60 -6.70 8.70
N CYS A 199 -10.87 -6.35 9.76
CA CYS A 199 -10.89 -7.08 11.03
C CYS A 199 -11.08 -6.15 12.25
N TYR A 200 -11.43 -6.75 13.38
CA TYR A 200 -11.37 -6.15 14.71
C TYR A 200 -10.46 -6.96 15.63
N ASN A 201 -9.93 -6.35 16.70
CA ASN A 201 -9.19 -7.10 17.72
C ASN A 201 -10.15 -7.78 18.71
N ALA A 202 -10.14 -9.11 18.73
CA ALA A 202 -10.97 -9.88 19.65
C ALA A 202 -10.53 -9.64 21.11
N THR A 203 -9.23 -9.52 21.34
CA THR A 203 -8.66 -9.07 22.61
C THR A 203 -7.50 -8.10 22.36
N PRO A 204 -7.27 -7.12 23.25
CA PRO A 204 -6.17 -6.14 23.11
C PRO A 204 -4.78 -6.75 23.37
N THR A 205 -4.71 -7.86 24.11
CA THR A 205 -3.47 -8.40 24.69
C THR A 205 -2.88 -9.57 23.91
N THR A 206 -3.70 -10.36 23.24
CA THR A 206 -3.24 -11.58 22.54
C THR A 206 -2.76 -11.32 21.11
N GLY A 207 -3.08 -10.14 20.57
CA GLY A 207 -2.86 -9.83 19.15
C GLY A 207 -3.85 -10.56 18.22
N LEU A 208 -4.88 -11.22 18.75
CA LEU A 208 -5.89 -11.90 17.95
C LEU A 208 -6.79 -10.88 17.24
N VAL A 209 -6.84 -11.00 15.91
CA VAL A 209 -7.76 -10.25 15.04
C VAL A 209 -8.75 -11.19 14.36
N VAL A 210 -10.00 -10.76 14.27
CA VAL A 210 -11.13 -11.54 13.73
C VAL A 210 -11.83 -10.70 12.65
N PRO A 211 -12.35 -11.29 11.56
CA PRO A 211 -13.02 -10.54 10.50
C PRO A 211 -14.17 -9.68 11.02
N LEU A 212 -14.37 -8.51 10.42
CA LEU A 212 -15.51 -7.65 10.71
C LEU A 212 -16.82 -8.33 10.31
N PRO A 213 -17.92 -8.08 11.05
CA PRO A 213 -19.27 -8.33 10.58
C PRO A 213 -19.58 -7.49 9.33
N LEU A 214 -20.60 -7.90 8.57
CA LEU A 214 -21.05 -7.13 7.42
C LEU A 214 -21.78 -5.86 7.83
N GLY A 215 -21.75 -4.91 6.91
CA GLY A 215 -22.48 -3.66 7.00
C GLY A 215 -21.56 -2.46 7.13
N GLU A 216 -22.21 -1.32 7.19
CA GLU A 216 -21.59 -0.03 7.40
C GLU A 216 -22.02 0.49 8.76
N PHE A 217 -21.17 1.27 9.41
CA PHE A 217 -21.58 1.96 10.62
C PHE A 217 -22.09 3.35 10.23
N ASN A 218 -23.38 3.61 10.41
CA ASN A 218 -24.04 4.86 10.00
C ASN A 218 -23.81 5.26 8.53
N GLY A 219 -23.81 4.29 7.61
CA GLY A 219 -23.60 4.56 6.17
C GLY A 219 -22.13 4.79 5.77
N ILE A 220 -21.19 4.44 6.65
CA ILE A 220 -19.75 4.56 6.40
C ILE A 220 -19.09 3.19 6.46
N GLU A 221 -18.30 2.87 5.43
CA GLU A 221 -17.45 1.69 5.39
C GLU A 221 -16.36 1.76 6.48
N ILE A 222 -16.34 0.74 7.34
CA ILE A 222 -15.33 0.61 8.40
C ILE A 222 -14.24 -0.34 7.94
N ALA A 223 -13.01 0.17 7.91
CA ALA A 223 -11.86 -0.60 7.48
C ALA A 223 -11.23 -1.43 8.60
N ALA A 224 -11.34 -1.02 9.86
CA ALA A 224 -10.90 -1.78 11.03
C ALA A 224 -11.53 -1.23 12.31
N ILE A 225 -11.65 -2.07 13.34
CA ILE A 225 -12.11 -1.64 14.68
C ILE A 225 -11.08 -2.01 15.74
N TYR A 226 -10.74 -1.06 16.60
CA TYR A 226 -9.88 -1.29 17.77
C TYR A 226 -10.64 -1.08 19.08
N PHE A 227 -10.68 -2.10 19.92
CA PHE A 227 -11.18 -2.08 21.29
C PHE A 227 -10.00 -1.98 22.26
N ASP A 228 -10.05 -1.05 23.22
CA ASP A 228 -8.95 -0.81 24.16
C ASP A 228 -8.80 -1.91 25.22
N ASP A 229 -9.90 -2.53 25.64
CA ASP A 229 -9.90 -3.66 26.58
C ASP A 229 -11.04 -4.64 26.34
N GLY A 230 -11.11 -5.77 27.05
CA GLY A 230 -12.20 -6.76 27.02
C GLY A 230 -11.92 -8.00 26.14
N VAL A 231 -12.94 -8.86 26.02
CA VAL A 231 -12.92 -10.05 25.17
C VAL A 231 -14.22 -10.11 24.39
N ARG A 232 -14.14 -10.15 23.06
CA ARG A 232 -15.31 -10.26 22.19
C ARG A 232 -15.09 -11.22 21.03
N LEU A 233 -16.05 -12.10 20.84
CA LEU A 233 -16.05 -13.07 19.77
C LEU A 233 -17.46 -13.19 19.25
N LEU A 234 -17.64 -12.87 17.97
CA LEU A 234 -18.88 -13.15 17.30
C LEU A 234 -19.00 -14.66 17.08
N PRO A 235 -20.21 -15.23 17.27
CA PRO A 235 -20.47 -16.63 16.99
C PRO A 235 -20.10 -16.98 15.55
N GLU A 236 -19.39 -18.08 15.36
CA GLU A 236 -19.21 -18.61 14.01
C GLU A 236 -20.39 -19.51 13.67
N HIS A 237 -21.18 -19.12 12.67
CA HIS A 237 -22.26 -19.96 12.18
C HIS A 237 -21.70 -21.30 11.66
N GLN A 238 -22.37 -22.42 11.95
CA GLN A 238 -21.90 -23.77 11.58
C GLN A 238 -21.59 -23.89 10.08
N LYS A 239 -22.39 -23.22 9.24
CA LYS A 239 -22.16 -23.15 7.79
C LYS A 239 -20.86 -22.41 7.46
N THR A 240 -20.60 -21.26 8.09
CA THR A 240 -19.35 -20.49 7.95
C THR A 240 -18.12 -21.33 8.30
N ARG A 241 -18.19 -22.11 9.38
CA ARG A 241 -17.11 -23.04 9.75
C ARG A 241 -16.85 -24.11 8.68
N SER A 242 -17.91 -24.65 8.09
CA SER A 242 -17.78 -25.63 7.01
C SER A 242 -17.12 -25.01 5.78
N LEU A 243 -17.53 -23.80 5.42
CA LEU A 243 -16.97 -23.06 4.28
C LEU A 243 -15.49 -22.71 4.50
N LYS A 244 -15.10 -22.25 5.70
CA LYS A 244 -13.68 -21.97 6.03
C LYS A 244 -12.79 -23.20 5.93
N ARG A 245 -13.25 -24.36 6.41
CA ARG A 245 -12.51 -25.63 6.19
C ARG A 245 -12.36 -25.97 4.71
N GLY A 246 -13.39 -25.65 3.91
CA GLY A 246 -13.33 -25.77 2.45
C GLY A 246 -12.29 -24.86 1.81
N ILE A 247 -12.10 -23.65 2.35
CA ILE A 247 -11.06 -22.70 1.92
C ILE A 247 -9.67 -23.22 2.33
N GLU A 248 -9.46 -23.57 3.60
CA GLU A 248 -8.20 -24.09 4.13
C GLU A 248 -7.69 -25.30 3.31
N TRP A 249 -8.60 -26.21 2.97
CA TRP A 249 -8.27 -27.37 2.13
C TRP A 249 -7.80 -26.97 0.73
N ARG A 250 -8.44 -25.98 0.09
CA ARG A 250 -8.05 -25.47 -1.23
C ARG A 250 -6.73 -24.71 -1.20
N GLU A 251 -6.51 -23.90 -0.16
CA GLU A 251 -5.24 -23.20 0.06
C GLU A 251 -4.08 -24.20 0.21
N GLU A 252 -4.30 -25.30 0.93
CA GLU A 252 -3.32 -26.37 1.05
C GLU A 252 -3.07 -27.08 -0.29
N MET A 253 -4.12 -27.34 -1.09
CA MET A 253 -3.94 -27.87 -2.44
C MET A 253 -3.16 -26.91 -3.35
N ILE A 254 -3.44 -25.60 -3.30
CA ILE A 254 -2.70 -24.59 -4.06
C ILE A 254 -1.21 -24.64 -3.68
N LYS A 255 -0.88 -24.73 -2.38
CA LYS A 255 0.52 -24.90 -1.92
C LYS A 255 1.19 -26.14 -2.50
N GLN A 256 0.48 -27.26 -2.52
CA GLN A 256 0.99 -28.51 -3.10
C GLN A 256 1.23 -28.36 -4.60
N TYR A 257 0.31 -27.74 -5.32
CA TYR A 257 0.43 -27.48 -6.77
C TYR A 257 1.57 -26.51 -7.10
N GLN A 258 1.74 -25.45 -6.30
CA GLN A 258 2.86 -24.52 -6.44
C GLN A 258 4.20 -25.23 -6.21
N THR A 259 4.26 -26.13 -5.23
CA THR A 259 5.47 -26.93 -4.94
C THR A 259 5.77 -27.89 -6.09
N GLY A 260 4.74 -28.58 -6.61
CA GLY A 260 4.87 -29.46 -7.78
C GLY A 260 5.30 -28.73 -9.04
N LEU A 261 4.80 -27.51 -9.26
CA LEU A 261 5.19 -26.65 -10.39
C LEU A 261 6.69 -26.29 -10.32
N ASN A 262 7.20 -25.99 -9.13
CA ASN A 262 8.61 -25.64 -8.93
C ASN A 262 9.58 -26.82 -9.09
N GLN A 263 9.08 -28.06 -9.02
CA GLN A 263 9.88 -29.29 -9.02
C GLN A 263 9.78 -30.09 -10.33
N THR A 264 8.88 -29.73 -11.24
CA THR A 264 8.60 -30.54 -12.43
C THR A 264 9.26 -29.98 -13.70
N GLU A 265 9.84 -30.88 -14.49
CA GLU A 265 10.34 -30.58 -15.84
C GLU A 265 9.32 -30.93 -16.94
N ASP A 266 8.18 -31.55 -16.62
CA ASP A 266 7.16 -31.91 -17.61
C ASP A 266 6.36 -30.67 -18.04
N GLU A 267 6.55 -30.26 -19.30
CA GLU A 267 5.89 -29.11 -19.92
C GLU A 267 4.35 -29.20 -19.94
N ARG A 268 3.76 -30.41 -19.94
CA ARG A 268 2.31 -30.58 -19.83
C ARG A 268 1.81 -30.20 -18.44
N ILE A 269 2.57 -30.56 -17.41
CA ILE A 269 2.25 -30.23 -16.01
C ILE A 269 2.45 -28.73 -15.77
N LYS A 270 3.52 -28.13 -16.30
CA LYS A 270 3.74 -26.67 -16.24
C LYS A 270 2.62 -25.86 -16.88
N LYS A 271 1.95 -26.39 -17.90
CA LYS A 271 0.80 -25.73 -18.54
C LYS A 271 -0.52 -25.95 -17.82
N ALA A 272 -0.70 -27.10 -17.15
CA ALA A 272 -1.96 -27.48 -16.50
C ALA A 272 -2.10 -26.93 -15.07
N LEU A 273 -1.04 -26.99 -14.26
CA LEU A 273 -1.09 -26.58 -12.85
C LEU A 273 -1.46 -25.10 -12.63
N PRO A 274 -0.95 -24.13 -13.41
CA PRO A 274 -1.36 -22.73 -13.24
C PRO A 274 -2.87 -22.53 -13.42
N LYS A 275 -3.51 -23.23 -14.37
CA LYS A 275 -4.95 -23.17 -14.59
C LYS A 275 -5.74 -23.79 -13.43
N ALA A 276 -5.23 -24.88 -12.86
CA ALA A 276 -5.84 -25.50 -11.70
C ALA A 276 -5.73 -24.60 -10.45
N ILE A 277 -4.58 -23.94 -10.26
CA ILE A 277 -4.38 -22.95 -9.20
C ILE A 277 -5.35 -21.77 -9.38
N GLU A 278 -5.47 -21.23 -10.59
CA GLU A 278 -6.40 -20.13 -10.90
C GLU A 278 -7.86 -20.53 -10.62
N SER A 279 -8.28 -21.73 -11.04
CA SER A 279 -9.62 -22.26 -10.72
C SER A 279 -9.86 -22.38 -9.22
N LEU A 280 -8.90 -22.90 -8.45
CA LEU A 280 -9.01 -23.01 -6.99
C LEU A 280 -9.05 -21.63 -6.33
N GLN A 281 -8.32 -20.64 -6.87
CA GLN A 281 -8.36 -19.27 -6.39
C GLN A 281 -9.74 -18.62 -6.62
N GLU A 282 -10.38 -18.88 -7.77
CA GLU A 282 -11.76 -18.43 -8.01
C GLU A 282 -12.77 -19.13 -7.09
N GLU A 283 -12.67 -20.45 -6.89
CA GLU A 283 -13.52 -21.17 -5.93
C GLU A 283 -13.37 -20.62 -4.50
N ILE A 284 -12.14 -20.26 -4.09
CA ILE A 284 -11.90 -19.62 -2.79
C ILE A 284 -12.64 -18.28 -2.71
N LYS A 285 -12.61 -17.45 -3.77
CA LYS A 285 -13.35 -16.17 -3.81
C LYS A 285 -14.85 -16.39 -3.67
N GLU A 286 -15.41 -17.38 -4.37
CA GLU A 286 -16.82 -17.74 -4.26
C GLU A 286 -17.20 -18.19 -2.84
N LEU A 287 -16.37 -19.03 -2.21
CA LEU A 287 -16.59 -19.45 -0.83
C LEU A 287 -16.51 -18.29 0.16
N TYR A 288 -15.58 -17.33 -0.05
CA TYR A 288 -15.56 -16.09 0.74
C TYR A 288 -16.85 -15.28 0.55
N GLN A 289 -17.35 -15.18 -0.69
CA GLN A 289 -18.62 -14.51 -0.97
C GLN A 289 -19.80 -15.23 -0.32
N GLU A 290 -19.80 -16.56 -0.29
CA GLU A 290 -20.84 -17.32 0.41
C GLU A 290 -20.76 -17.13 1.93
N ILE A 291 -19.56 -17.07 2.51
CA ILE A 291 -19.37 -16.74 3.93
C ILE A 291 -19.96 -15.37 4.25
N ILE A 292 -19.67 -14.37 3.41
CA ILE A 292 -20.25 -13.03 3.47
C ILE A 292 -21.78 -13.15 3.46
N ASN A 293 -22.38 -13.79 2.45
CA ASN A 293 -23.83 -13.90 2.34
C ASN A 293 -24.52 -14.61 3.53
N HIS A 294 -23.79 -15.42 4.31
CA HIS A 294 -24.30 -16.11 5.49
C HIS A 294 -23.88 -15.47 6.82
N GLN A 295 -23.23 -14.31 6.79
CA GLN A 295 -22.84 -13.58 7.99
C GLN A 295 -24.07 -12.87 8.56
N THR A 296 -24.52 -13.32 9.73
CA THR A 296 -25.77 -12.83 10.35
C THR A 296 -25.59 -11.67 11.31
N TYR A 297 -24.34 -11.32 11.64
CA TYR A 297 -24.03 -10.28 12.62
C TYR A 297 -23.62 -9.00 11.93
N THR A 298 -24.00 -7.88 12.53
CA THR A 298 -23.70 -6.51 12.10
C THR A 298 -22.60 -5.87 12.95
N ILE A 299 -22.07 -4.71 12.53
CA ILE A 299 -21.14 -3.93 13.36
C ILE A 299 -21.83 -3.55 14.67
N GLU A 300 -23.11 -3.23 14.66
CA GLU A 300 -23.91 -2.93 15.85
C GLU A 300 -23.97 -4.11 16.83
N ASP A 301 -24.09 -5.34 16.34
CA ASP A 301 -24.05 -6.54 17.18
C ASP A 301 -22.67 -6.75 17.81
N LEU A 302 -21.59 -6.47 17.07
CA LEU A 302 -20.24 -6.49 17.61
C LEU A 302 -20.04 -5.43 18.70
N LEU A 303 -20.60 -4.24 18.52
CA LEU A 303 -20.51 -3.16 19.50
C LEU A 303 -21.25 -3.47 20.81
N LYS A 304 -22.29 -4.34 20.80
CA LYS A 304 -22.92 -4.85 22.02
C LYS A 304 -21.98 -5.72 22.86
N LEU A 305 -20.94 -6.29 22.25
CA LEU A 305 -19.93 -7.13 22.93
C LEU A 305 -18.78 -6.31 23.52
N SER A 306 -18.98 -5.01 23.76
CA SER A 306 -17.95 -4.10 24.24
C SER A 306 -17.62 -4.22 25.72
N ASP A 307 -18.19 -5.18 26.46
CA ASP A 307 -17.97 -5.26 27.91
C ASP A 307 -16.47 -5.44 28.23
N GLY A 308 -15.99 -4.62 29.15
CA GLY A 308 -14.56 -4.42 29.45
C GLY A 308 -13.89 -3.29 28.66
N ALA A 309 -14.31 -2.97 27.43
CA ALA A 309 -13.77 -1.85 26.66
C ALA A 309 -14.34 -0.51 27.16
N LYS A 310 -13.47 0.48 27.36
CA LYS A 310 -13.90 1.86 27.66
C LYS A 310 -13.97 2.70 26.39
N ASN A 311 -13.11 2.42 25.42
CA ASN A 311 -13.03 3.14 24.16
C ASN A 311 -12.99 2.17 22.98
N ILE A 312 -13.80 2.48 21.96
CA ILE A 312 -13.84 1.76 20.70
C ILE A 312 -13.49 2.75 19.59
N TYR A 313 -12.54 2.38 18.73
CA TYR A 313 -12.08 3.20 17.63
C TYR A 313 -12.44 2.56 16.30
N LEU A 314 -13.30 3.22 15.53
CA LEU A 314 -13.75 2.75 14.22
C LEU A 314 -12.96 3.51 13.16
N PHE A 315 -12.13 2.81 12.39
CA PHE A 315 -11.24 3.42 11.41
C PHE A 315 -11.85 3.38 10.02
N SER A 316 -11.82 4.53 9.35
CA SER A 316 -12.10 4.67 7.93
C SER A 316 -10.98 5.48 7.26
N PHE A 317 -10.89 5.42 5.93
CA PHE A 317 -9.85 6.09 5.18
C PHE A 317 -10.44 7.01 4.11
N ASN A 318 -9.81 8.17 3.95
CA ASN A 318 -9.92 8.98 2.75
C ASN A 318 -8.60 8.83 1.99
N THR A 319 -8.65 8.20 0.82
CA THR A 319 -7.44 7.91 0.05
C THR A 319 -7.28 8.86 -1.11
N GLU A 320 -6.18 9.62 -1.11
CA GLU A 320 -5.80 10.49 -2.23
C GLU A 320 -4.70 9.83 -3.08
N LYS A 321 -4.72 10.08 -4.40
CA LYS A 321 -3.62 9.67 -5.28
C LYS A 321 -2.51 10.71 -5.25
N ARG A 322 -1.25 10.28 -5.29
CA ARG A 322 -0.11 11.22 -5.37
C ARG A 322 -0.01 11.80 -6.77
N ILE A 323 0.18 13.11 -6.90
CA ILE A 323 0.43 13.76 -8.19
C ILE A 323 1.94 13.84 -8.42
N LYS A 324 2.42 13.38 -9.58
CA LYS A 324 3.83 13.44 -10.00
C LYS A 324 3.96 14.12 -11.35
N GLU A 325 4.61 15.28 -11.37
CA GLU A 325 5.04 15.94 -12.61
C GLU A 325 6.48 15.52 -12.93
N ILE A 326 6.71 15.05 -14.15
CA ILE A 326 8.01 14.55 -14.61
C ILE A 326 8.36 15.24 -15.92
N LYS A 327 9.46 16.00 -15.89
CA LYS A 327 10.01 16.68 -17.07
C LYS A 327 11.10 15.82 -17.67
N LEU A 328 10.83 15.31 -18.87
CA LEU A 328 11.78 14.49 -19.61
C LEU A 328 12.81 15.39 -20.32
N PRO A 329 14.01 14.87 -20.61
CA PRO A 329 14.97 15.53 -21.48
C PRO A 329 14.36 15.86 -22.85
N ASP A 330 14.96 16.82 -23.53
CA ASP A 330 14.61 17.11 -24.92
C ASP A 330 14.84 15.88 -25.81
N ALA A 331 13.89 15.62 -26.69
CA ALA A 331 13.94 14.49 -27.61
C ALA A 331 13.53 14.91 -29.02
N ILE A 332 14.12 14.24 -30.01
CA ILE A 332 13.76 14.41 -31.43
C ILE A 332 12.28 14.11 -31.63
N ASP A 333 11.82 13.01 -31.02
CA ASP A 333 10.43 12.63 -30.95
C ASP A 333 9.97 12.60 -29.47
N PRO A 334 9.30 13.68 -29.00
CA PRO A 334 8.79 13.76 -27.65
C PRO A 334 7.77 12.67 -27.28
N TYR A 335 7.02 12.13 -28.26
CA TYR A 335 6.09 11.02 -27.98
C TYR A 335 6.84 9.75 -27.69
N GLN A 336 7.82 9.42 -28.53
CA GLN A 336 8.62 8.22 -28.37
C GLN A 336 9.38 8.26 -27.04
N ALA A 337 9.93 9.42 -26.64
CA ALA A 337 10.57 9.59 -25.35
C ALA A 337 9.62 9.33 -24.16
N ILE A 338 8.37 9.81 -24.22
CA ILE A 338 7.35 9.52 -23.22
C ILE A 338 7.03 8.01 -23.18
N ARG A 339 6.88 7.37 -24.35
CA ARG A 339 6.59 5.93 -24.45
C ARG A 339 7.74 5.08 -23.91
N ASP A 340 8.98 5.45 -24.18
CA ASP A 340 10.17 4.75 -23.69
C ASP A 340 10.32 4.90 -22.19
N TRP A 341 10.13 6.12 -21.65
CA TRP A 341 10.12 6.33 -20.20
C TRP A 341 9.07 5.47 -19.50
N LYS A 342 7.85 5.37 -20.06
CA LYS A 342 6.81 4.48 -19.52
C LYS A 342 7.24 3.01 -19.52
N ARG A 343 7.87 2.54 -20.60
CA ARG A 343 8.37 1.15 -20.70
C ARG A 343 9.46 0.87 -19.67
N GLU A 344 10.43 1.76 -19.56
CA GLU A 344 11.54 1.67 -18.58
C GLU A 344 11.04 1.65 -17.13
N ASN A 345 9.90 2.30 -16.85
CA ASN A 345 9.29 2.35 -15.52
C ASN A 345 8.20 1.28 -15.29
N ASN A 346 8.01 0.34 -16.21
CA ASN A 346 6.93 -0.67 -16.16
C ASN A 346 5.52 -0.08 -16.06
N LEU A 347 5.31 1.12 -16.60
CA LEU A 347 4.03 1.84 -16.64
C LEU A 347 3.36 1.82 -18.02
N TYR A 348 3.88 1.01 -18.95
CA TYR A 348 3.40 0.93 -20.33
C TYR A 348 2.00 0.29 -20.47
N THR A 349 1.54 -0.45 -19.46
CA THR A 349 0.21 -1.06 -19.40
C THR A 349 -0.89 -0.10 -18.91
N PHE A 350 -0.50 1.09 -18.45
CA PHE A 350 -1.40 2.20 -18.12
C PHE A 350 -1.39 3.16 -19.33
N PRO A 351 -2.26 2.90 -20.34
CA PRO A 351 -3.72 3.02 -20.18
C PRO A 351 -4.57 1.91 -20.86
N PRO A 352 -5.62 1.36 -20.21
CA PRO A 352 -6.60 0.50 -20.89
C PRO A 352 -7.85 1.22 -21.44
N LEU A 353 -8.06 2.53 -21.22
CA LEU A 353 -9.40 3.14 -21.43
C LEU A 353 -9.49 4.55 -22.04
N VAL A 354 -8.43 5.15 -22.56
CA VAL A 354 -8.53 6.28 -23.51
C VAL A 354 -7.46 6.09 -24.57
N GLN A 355 -7.80 6.34 -25.84
CA GLN A 355 -6.92 6.08 -26.99
C GLN A 355 -5.54 6.74 -26.79
N GLU A 356 -4.49 6.17 -27.40
CA GLU A 356 -3.12 6.71 -27.41
C GLU A 356 -3.00 8.16 -27.96
N ASP A 357 -4.11 8.81 -28.28
CA ASP A 357 -4.21 10.16 -28.84
C ASP A 357 -4.41 11.26 -27.77
N ASP A 358 -4.49 10.93 -26.48
CA ASP A 358 -4.65 11.87 -25.35
C ASP A 358 -3.34 12.60 -24.95
N TYR A 359 -2.50 12.89 -25.93
CA TYR A 359 -1.37 13.77 -25.73
C TYR A 359 -1.83 15.22 -25.88
N GLU A 360 -1.60 16.04 -24.85
CA GLU A 360 -1.73 17.48 -25.02
C GLU A 360 -0.50 18.00 -25.78
N GLU A 361 -0.71 18.33 -27.05
CA GLU A 361 0.29 18.98 -27.89
C GLU A 361 0.15 20.50 -27.83
N ARG A 362 1.27 21.18 -27.62
CA ARG A 362 1.37 22.63 -27.79
C ARG A 362 2.59 22.96 -28.65
N SER A 363 2.38 23.85 -29.62
CA SER A 363 3.44 24.41 -30.45
C SER A 363 3.76 25.84 -30.01
N GLU A 364 5.05 26.16 -29.89
CA GLU A 364 5.54 27.52 -29.65
C GLU A 364 6.48 27.93 -30.78
N ASN A 365 6.31 29.13 -31.34
CA ASN A 365 7.22 29.63 -32.38
C ASN A 365 8.44 30.32 -31.76
N ARG A 366 9.62 30.01 -32.29
CA ARG A 366 10.91 30.66 -31.99
C ARG A 366 11.44 31.36 -33.23
N ASP A 367 12.32 32.36 -33.07
CA ASP A 367 12.93 33.12 -34.17
C ASP A 367 14.46 33.09 -34.07
N ALA A 368 15.12 32.57 -35.12
CA ALA A 368 16.59 32.57 -35.24
C ALA A 368 17.12 33.75 -36.09
N TYR A 369 16.36 34.85 -36.16
CA TYR A 369 16.56 36.00 -37.06
C TYR A 369 18.02 36.38 -37.41
N ILE A 370 18.16 36.91 -38.62
CA ILE A 370 19.37 37.55 -39.13
C ILE A 370 19.14 39.06 -39.10
N GLU A 371 20.09 39.80 -38.54
CA GLU A 371 20.04 41.26 -38.48
C GLU A 371 21.28 41.86 -39.14
N ILE A 372 21.04 42.80 -40.04
CA ILE A 372 22.05 43.55 -40.78
C ILE A 372 21.86 45.01 -40.43
N THR A 373 22.93 45.67 -39.97
CA THR A 373 22.89 47.07 -39.54
C THR A 373 23.54 48.03 -40.54
N SER A 374 24.29 47.51 -41.51
CA SER A 374 25.02 48.28 -42.52
C SER A 374 25.17 47.48 -43.82
N PRO A 375 25.10 48.12 -45.01
CA PRO A 375 24.92 49.56 -45.25
C PRO A 375 23.47 50.04 -45.21
N ALA A 376 22.51 49.12 -45.22
CA ALA A 376 21.10 49.40 -44.92
C ALA A 376 20.60 48.41 -43.85
N TYR A 377 19.75 48.89 -42.95
CA TYR A 377 19.12 48.04 -41.94
C TYR A 377 18.23 47.00 -42.61
N LYS A 378 18.41 45.73 -42.24
CA LYS A 378 17.53 44.65 -42.68
C LYS A 378 17.46 43.52 -41.65
N LYS A 379 16.24 43.12 -41.29
CA LYS A 379 15.96 41.97 -40.43
C LYS A 379 15.23 40.89 -41.22
N ILE A 380 15.75 39.66 -41.18
CA ILE A 380 15.17 38.49 -41.82
C ILE A 380 14.82 37.50 -40.72
N SER A 381 13.53 37.30 -40.44
CA SER A 381 13.07 36.35 -39.42
C SER A 381 13.10 34.92 -39.95
N ILE A 382 13.61 34.00 -39.13
CA ILE A 382 13.61 32.56 -39.39
C ILE A 382 12.76 31.95 -38.28
N LEU A 383 11.45 31.96 -38.49
CA LEU A 383 10.51 31.38 -37.54
C LEU A 383 10.48 29.86 -37.65
N PHE A 384 10.50 29.16 -36.53
CA PHE A 384 10.40 27.70 -36.48
C PHE A 384 9.57 27.25 -35.27
N PRO A 385 8.75 26.19 -35.40
CA PRO A 385 7.96 25.68 -34.29
C PRO A 385 8.79 24.75 -33.42
N ILE A 386 8.61 24.84 -32.10
CA ILE A 386 9.00 23.82 -31.14
C ILE A 386 7.75 23.12 -30.64
N LYS A 387 7.86 21.82 -30.44
CA LYS A 387 6.80 20.93 -29.99
C LYS A 387 6.96 20.63 -28.51
N ILE A 388 5.88 20.80 -27.76
CA ILE A 388 5.76 20.43 -26.35
C ILE A 388 4.65 19.40 -26.26
N VAL A 389 4.99 18.20 -25.78
CA VAL A 389 4.04 17.10 -25.61
C VAL A 389 3.88 16.84 -24.12
N LYS A 390 2.63 16.82 -23.66
CA LYS A 390 2.30 16.39 -22.31
C LYS A 390 1.41 15.15 -22.34
N HIS A 391 1.56 14.31 -21.34
CA HIS A 391 0.72 13.14 -21.18
C HIS A 391 0.40 12.89 -19.70
N ALA A 392 -0.88 12.91 -19.37
CA ALA A 392 -1.38 12.60 -18.04
C ALA A 392 -1.99 11.20 -18.00
N PHE A 393 -1.70 10.42 -16.95
CA PHE A 393 -2.30 9.10 -16.75
C PHE A 393 -2.32 8.72 -15.28
N GLU A 394 -3.19 7.78 -14.91
CA GLU A 394 -3.36 7.35 -13.53
C GLU A 394 -3.00 5.88 -13.34
N THR A 395 -2.36 5.59 -12.21
CA THR A 395 -2.21 4.25 -11.64
C THR A 395 -3.16 4.09 -10.45
N THR A 396 -3.10 2.96 -9.78
CA THR A 396 -3.84 2.69 -8.54
C THR A 396 -3.51 3.72 -7.45
N ASP A 397 -2.28 4.23 -7.41
CA ASP A 397 -1.73 5.00 -6.30
C ASP A 397 -1.23 6.42 -6.68
N CYS A 398 -1.02 6.70 -7.97
CA CYS A 398 -0.46 7.96 -8.45
C CYS A 398 -1.18 8.49 -9.70
N CYS A 399 -1.19 9.80 -9.87
CA CYS A 399 -1.49 10.49 -11.12
C CYS A 399 -0.17 11.07 -11.67
N TYR A 400 0.24 10.65 -12.85
CA TYR A 400 1.47 11.09 -13.52
C TYR A 400 1.15 12.15 -14.56
N CYS A 401 2.00 13.15 -14.67
CA CYS A 401 2.01 14.14 -15.75
C CYS A 401 3.42 14.21 -16.34
N LEU A 402 3.61 13.64 -17.52
CA LEU A 402 4.87 13.64 -18.26
C LEU A 402 4.91 14.82 -19.22
N VAL A 403 6.04 15.51 -19.31
CA VAL A 403 6.25 16.63 -20.23
C VAL A 403 7.58 16.45 -20.97
N CYS A 404 7.56 16.50 -22.30
CA CYS A 404 8.75 16.42 -23.15
C CYS A 404 8.69 17.47 -24.27
N LYS A 405 9.85 17.92 -24.76
CA LYS A 405 9.99 18.94 -25.81
C LYS A 405 11.05 18.54 -26.84
N ASN A 406 11.08 19.22 -27.99
CA ASN A 406 12.11 19.03 -29.02
C ASN A 406 12.95 20.30 -29.29
N ASP A 407 13.11 21.17 -28.29
CA ASP A 407 13.67 22.52 -28.42
C ASP A 407 15.11 22.51 -28.93
N THR A 408 15.98 21.70 -28.31
CA THR A 408 17.43 21.67 -28.61
C THR A 408 17.73 21.35 -30.08
N LEU A 409 17.12 20.31 -30.65
CA LEU A 409 17.33 19.92 -32.05
C LEU A 409 16.85 21.02 -33.01
N GLN A 410 15.68 21.58 -32.75
CA GLN A 410 15.09 22.62 -33.61
C GLN A 410 15.93 23.89 -33.61
N ILE A 411 16.47 24.28 -32.45
CA ILE A 411 17.41 25.40 -32.34
C ILE A 411 18.70 25.12 -33.13
N GLU A 412 19.24 23.91 -33.06
CA GLU A 412 20.46 23.56 -33.78
C GLU A 412 20.27 23.57 -35.30
N LEU A 413 19.19 22.98 -35.80
CA LEU A 413 18.82 23.04 -37.21
C LEU A 413 18.60 24.48 -37.68
N ALA A 414 17.92 25.31 -36.88
CA ALA A 414 17.72 26.72 -37.18
C ALA A 414 19.04 27.49 -37.26
N LYS A 415 19.99 27.21 -36.37
CA LYS A 415 21.35 27.79 -36.40
C LYS A 415 22.11 27.38 -37.65
N GLN A 416 22.13 26.09 -38.00
CA GLN A 416 22.81 25.59 -39.21
C GLN A 416 22.22 26.22 -40.48
N TYR A 417 20.88 26.30 -40.56
CA TYR A 417 20.20 26.96 -41.66
C TYR A 417 20.54 28.45 -41.74
N ARG A 418 20.49 29.16 -40.59
CA ARG A 418 20.87 30.57 -40.48
C ARG A 418 22.29 30.81 -40.97
N ASP A 419 23.25 29.99 -40.55
CA ASP A 419 24.66 30.15 -40.92
C ASP A 419 24.87 29.91 -42.42
N ALA A 420 24.22 28.90 -43.00
CA ALA A 420 24.23 28.66 -44.44
C ALA A 420 23.61 29.83 -45.22
N TYR A 421 22.53 30.39 -44.70
CA TYR A 421 21.83 31.53 -45.31
C TYR A 421 22.69 32.80 -45.25
N VAL A 422 23.35 33.06 -44.12
CA VAL A 422 24.33 34.16 -43.98
C VAL A 422 25.49 33.99 -44.96
N LEU A 423 25.98 32.75 -45.16
CA LEU A 423 27.04 32.48 -46.14
C LEU A 423 26.58 32.78 -47.57
N TRP A 424 25.36 32.42 -47.94
CA TRP A 424 24.77 32.79 -49.23
C TRP A 424 24.67 34.32 -49.37
N MET A 425 24.15 35.03 -48.37
CA MET A 425 24.06 36.50 -48.38
C MET A 425 25.41 37.19 -48.56
N LYS A 426 26.47 36.64 -47.95
CA LYS A 426 27.84 37.16 -48.13
C LYS A 426 28.34 37.02 -49.56
N ARG A 427 27.91 35.97 -50.28
CA ARG A 427 28.31 35.64 -51.65
C ARG A 427 27.48 36.36 -52.71
N CYS A 428 26.27 36.82 -52.40
CA CYS A 428 25.42 37.55 -53.33
C CYS A 428 26.17 38.70 -54.01
N TYR A 429 26.05 38.75 -55.34
CA TYR A 429 26.63 39.81 -56.16
C TYR A 429 26.05 41.20 -55.85
N ILE A 430 24.73 41.27 -55.64
CA ILE A 430 24.05 42.50 -55.22
C ILE A 430 23.61 42.35 -53.77
N LYS A 431 23.90 43.37 -52.96
CA LYS A 431 23.53 43.48 -51.55
C LYS A 431 22.74 44.77 -51.32
N PRO A 432 21.77 44.77 -50.39
CA PRO A 432 20.92 45.92 -50.16
C PRO A 432 21.69 47.11 -49.60
N GLY A 433 21.35 48.31 -50.05
CA GLY A 433 21.96 49.56 -49.57
C GLY A 433 23.37 49.86 -50.08
N ILE A 434 23.97 48.99 -50.91
CA ILE A 434 25.22 49.27 -51.62
C ILE A 434 24.88 49.94 -52.97
N SER A 435 25.64 50.97 -53.32
CA SER A 435 25.60 51.57 -54.67
C SER A 435 26.55 50.82 -55.59
N TYR A 436 26.04 50.36 -56.73
CA TYR A 436 26.81 49.67 -57.77
C TYR A 436 26.81 50.47 -59.05
N SER A 437 27.96 50.56 -59.69
CA SER A 437 28.03 50.98 -61.08
C SER A 437 27.42 49.92 -61.98
N ALA A 438 26.89 50.37 -63.10
CA ALA A 438 26.26 49.50 -64.05
C ALA A 438 27.28 48.51 -64.67
N GLN A 439 28.59 48.87 -64.71
CA GLN A 439 29.69 47.99 -65.09
C GLN A 439 29.96 46.86 -64.06
N GLU A 440 29.89 47.14 -62.75
CA GLU A 440 30.07 46.13 -61.70
C GLU A 440 28.96 45.07 -61.73
N ILE A 441 27.71 45.50 -61.89
CA ILE A 441 26.57 44.59 -62.06
C ILE A 441 26.80 43.68 -63.26
N ARG A 442 27.23 44.25 -64.39
CA ARG A 442 27.54 43.48 -65.60
C ARG A 442 28.73 42.52 -65.42
N ALA A 443 29.75 42.89 -64.64
CA ALA A 443 30.87 42.00 -64.37
C ALA A 443 30.43 40.72 -63.64
N HIS A 444 29.37 40.81 -62.83
CA HIS A 444 28.79 39.67 -62.12
C HIS A 444 27.85 38.82 -62.99
N PHE A 445 26.98 39.43 -63.80
CA PHE A 445 25.92 38.70 -64.53
C PHE A 445 26.19 38.52 -66.04
N GLY A 446 27.20 39.18 -66.61
CA GLY A 446 27.57 39.05 -68.02
C GLY A 446 26.62 39.75 -69.00
N ARG A 447 26.81 39.46 -70.30
CA ARG A 447 26.04 40.05 -71.42
C ARG A 447 24.99 39.09 -71.98
N SER A 448 24.21 38.47 -71.09
CA SER A 448 23.07 37.64 -71.47
C SER A 448 21.99 37.71 -70.41
N SER A 449 20.73 37.82 -70.84
CA SER A 449 19.58 37.74 -69.94
C SER A 449 19.57 36.38 -69.25
N ARG A 450 19.32 36.37 -67.93
CA ARG A 450 19.28 35.13 -67.13
C ARG A 450 18.38 35.27 -65.91
N GLU A 451 17.95 34.12 -65.40
CA GLU A 451 17.30 34.05 -64.10
C GLU A 451 18.32 34.33 -63.00
N ILE A 452 17.91 35.13 -62.02
CA ILE A 452 18.60 35.41 -60.77
C ILE A 452 17.62 35.20 -59.61
N TYR A 453 18.11 35.14 -58.38
CA TYR A 453 17.29 34.83 -57.21
C TYR A 453 17.42 35.92 -56.17
N ASN A 454 16.29 36.30 -55.58
CA ASN A 454 16.28 37.18 -54.41
C ASN A 454 16.41 36.38 -53.10
N GLN A 455 16.48 37.10 -51.99
CA GLN A 455 16.55 36.51 -50.63
C GLN A 455 15.37 35.60 -50.26
N GLU A 456 14.19 35.78 -50.87
CA GLU A 456 13.02 34.93 -50.62
C GLU A 456 13.06 33.64 -51.48
N GLY A 457 14.10 33.48 -52.31
CA GLY A 457 14.20 32.43 -53.29
C GLY A 457 13.29 32.64 -54.51
N LYS A 458 12.68 33.82 -54.64
CA LYS A 458 11.89 34.18 -55.82
C LYS A 458 12.81 34.32 -57.03
N LYS A 459 12.39 33.72 -58.15
CA LYS A 459 13.01 33.93 -59.45
C LYS A 459 12.76 35.37 -59.91
N CYS A 460 13.84 36.07 -60.19
CA CYS A 460 13.91 37.43 -60.73
C CYS A 460 14.64 37.38 -62.08
N LEU A 461 14.51 38.43 -62.88
CA LEU A 461 15.13 38.49 -64.21
C LEU A 461 16.27 39.52 -64.23
N TYR A 462 17.47 39.08 -64.58
CA TYR A 462 18.49 39.97 -65.15
C TYR A 462 18.25 40.05 -66.64
N ARG A 463 17.86 41.22 -67.15
CA ARG A 463 17.57 41.44 -68.56
C ARG A 463 18.68 42.28 -69.17
N TYR A 464 19.26 41.80 -70.25
CA TYR A 464 20.21 42.53 -71.07
C TYR A 464 19.60 42.79 -72.46
N VAL A 465 19.67 44.03 -72.91
CA VAL A 465 19.13 44.49 -74.20
C VAL A 465 20.26 45.16 -74.97
N THR A 466 20.60 44.58 -76.12
CA THR A 466 21.61 45.16 -77.02
C THR A 466 21.00 46.32 -77.80
N ASN A 467 21.66 47.47 -77.79
CA ASN A 467 21.24 48.65 -78.53
C ASN A 467 22.38 49.16 -79.44
N PRO A 468 22.08 49.99 -80.47
CA PRO A 468 23.08 50.48 -81.40
C PRO A 468 24.17 51.38 -80.78
N PHE A 469 23.90 52.02 -79.64
CA PHE A 469 24.80 53.00 -79.02
C PHE A 469 25.23 52.60 -77.61
N ILE A 470 24.27 52.26 -76.74
CA ILE A 470 24.52 51.88 -75.34
C ILE A 470 23.55 50.76 -74.99
N ASP A 471 24.06 49.58 -74.69
CA ASP A 471 23.26 48.46 -74.19
C ASP A 471 22.50 48.85 -72.92
N ASP A 472 21.29 48.32 -72.71
CA ASP A 472 20.54 48.50 -71.47
C ASP A 472 20.53 47.21 -70.66
N TRP A 473 20.49 47.34 -69.33
CA TRP A 473 20.29 46.20 -68.46
C TRP A 473 19.40 46.52 -67.27
N TYR A 474 18.73 45.49 -66.79
CA TYR A 474 17.74 45.57 -65.73
C TYR A 474 17.96 44.45 -64.73
N VAL A 475 17.87 44.77 -63.44
CA VAL A 475 17.83 43.79 -62.35
C VAL A 475 16.44 43.82 -61.76
N ASP A 476 15.67 42.74 -61.96
CA ASP A 476 14.28 42.63 -61.53
C ASP A 476 13.43 43.84 -61.96
N TRP A 477 13.51 44.18 -63.26
CA TRP A 477 12.82 45.32 -63.90
C TRP A 477 13.31 46.72 -63.49
N ILE A 478 14.32 46.82 -62.62
CA ILE A 478 14.96 48.09 -62.28
C ILE A 478 16.08 48.34 -63.29
N GLU A 479 15.91 49.40 -64.10
CA GLU A 479 16.93 49.85 -65.05
C GLU A 479 18.22 50.19 -64.32
N CYS A 480 19.33 49.69 -64.83
CA CYS A 480 20.65 49.90 -64.26
C CYS A 480 21.44 50.86 -65.16
N SER A 481 21.57 52.12 -64.76
CA SER A 481 22.25 53.16 -65.53
C SER A 481 23.33 53.88 -64.71
N GLY A 482 24.37 54.37 -65.38
CA GLY A 482 25.43 55.17 -64.78
C GLY A 482 26.20 54.48 -63.63
N SER A 483 26.61 55.27 -62.64
CA SER A 483 27.51 54.83 -61.57
C SER A 483 26.80 54.49 -60.25
N ASN A 484 25.50 54.74 -60.12
CA ASN A 484 24.80 54.64 -58.84
C ASN A 484 23.48 53.88 -58.94
N ASN A 485 23.53 52.56 -58.72
CA ASN A 485 22.36 51.69 -58.70
C ASN A 485 22.27 51.00 -57.33
N THR A 486 21.18 51.23 -56.60
CA THR A 486 20.97 50.68 -55.26
C THR A 486 19.73 49.80 -55.25
N PHE A 487 19.82 48.68 -54.53
CA PHE A 487 18.76 47.69 -54.45
C PHE A 487 18.30 47.50 -53.01
N SER A 488 17.04 47.08 -52.85
CA SER A 488 16.46 46.73 -51.56
C SER A 488 16.66 45.25 -51.20
N ASN A 489 17.04 44.40 -52.16
CA ASN A 489 17.16 42.95 -52.02
C ASN A 489 18.58 42.46 -52.28
N PHE A 490 18.88 41.26 -51.77
CA PHE A 490 20.02 40.47 -52.24
C PHE A 490 19.70 39.86 -53.59
N TYR A 491 20.66 39.84 -54.51
CA TYR A 491 20.53 39.08 -55.76
C TYR A 491 21.79 38.26 -56.05
N ASP A 492 21.57 37.01 -56.45
CA ASP A 492 22.60 36.09 -56.88
C ASP A 492 22.11 35.20 -58.04
N THR A 493 23.02 34.53 -58.73
CA THR A 493 22.67 33.52 -59.75
C THR A 493 22.22 32.19 -59.14
N THR A 494 22.45 31.98 -57.85
CA THR A 494 22.03 30.79 -57.10
C THR A 494 20.94 31.15 -56.08
N PRO A 495 19.93 30.29 -55.88
CA PRO A 495 18.92 30.52 -54.84
C PRO A 495 19.53 30.41 -53.43
N PRO A 496 18.91 31.06 -52.43
CA PRO A 496 19.25 30.83 -51.03
C PRO A 496 19.07 29.36 -50.66
N PRO A 497 19.74 28.87 -49.59
CA PRO A 497 19.56 27.51 -49.12
C PRO A 497 18.08 27.24 -48.82
N LYS A 498 17.61 26.04 -49.17
CA LYS A 498 16.25 25.60 -48.85
C LYS A 498 16.11 25.43 -47.35
N LYS A 499 15.01 25.94 -46.79
CA LYS A 499 14.67 25.74 -45.39
C LYS A 499 14.41 24.24 -45.14
N PRO A 500 15.05 23.61 -44.13
CA PRO A 500 14.74 22.25 -43.70
C PRO A 500 13.24 22.06 -43.44
N GLN A 501 12.70 20.90 -43.81
CA GLN A 501 11.27 20.61 -43.66
C GLN A 501 10.84 20.61 -42.18
N GLU A 502 11.75 20.20 -41.30
CA GLU A 502 11.60 20.11 -39.86
C GLU A 502 11.40 21.47 -39.19
N LEU A 503 11.83 22.56 -39.85
CA LEU A 503 11.67 23.94 -39.39
C LEU A 503 10.43 24.61 -39.98
N ASN A 504 9.66 23.93 -40.83
CA ASN A 504 8.47 24.51 -41.41
C ASN A 504 7.37 24.63 -40.35
N ILE A 505 6.68 25.77 -40.38
CA ILE A 505 5.47 25.98 -39.59
C ILE A 505 4.35 25.32 -40.39
N ASN A 506 3.81 24.21 -39.87
CA ASN A 506 2.65 23.55 -40.43
C ASN A 506 1.36 24.28 -40.05
#